data_AF-A0A0N4XBY2-F1
#
_entry.id   AF-A0A0N4XBY2-F1
#
_cell.length_a   1.000
_cell.length_b   1.000
_cell.length_c   1.000
_cell.angle_alpha   90.00
_cell.angle_beta   90.00
_cell.angle_gamma   90.00
#
_symmetry.space_group_name_H-M   'P 1'
#
loop_
_entity.id
_entity.type
_entity.pdbx_description
1 polymer ?
#
loop_
_entity_poly.entity_id
_entity_poly.type
_entity_poly.pdbx_seq_one_letter_code
_entity_poly.pdbx_strand_id
1 'polypeptide(L)'
;MTGKEVDYGEEPHKASREGSQLLGRRVKTPRMRAGADKRRFSQIFKVNLPPVIDDRLTEIYHQVTDLSPLPPDFDYRHMFTSYVWRAIFLTSFTLGIRFGNIELISGSFLGLFGSFIVFIVAYILVPVGLLYADHKAEQKGINLDERRITLIGVSALLGVLGSAMNQHYVIPADKRAPAYFLPGLIGLHVQVVGPHFAKDRIKFVAVSVGSAYIVGIVLTSMAGNLTFGQLCGLTVSAICAAINLQIIVAAIIN
;
A
#
# COMPACT_ATOMS: atom_id res chain seq x y z
N MET A 1 -86.52 33.87 -25.88
CA MET A 1 -86.90 35.21 -25.38
C MET A 1 -86.57 35.25 -23.90
N THR A 2 -85.95 36.36 -23.46
CA THR A 2 -85.67 36.79 -22.07
C THR A 2 -84.77 35.88 -21.23
N GLY A 3 -83.69 36.32 -20.60
CA GLY A 3 -83.16 37.67 -20.40
C GLY A 3 -81.76 37.61 -19.78
N LYS A 4 -81.09 38.75 -19.83
CA LYS A 4 -79.75 39.05 -19.31
C LYS A 4 -79.70 38.94 -17.78
N GLU A 5 -78.53 38.59 -17.26
CA GLU A 5 -77.96 39.31 -16.12
C GLU A 5 -76.45 39.45 -16.33
N VAL A 6 -76.02 40.71 -16.26
CA VAL A 6 -74.65 41.20 -16.16
C VAL A 6 -74.72 42.01 -14.87
N ASP A 7 -73.79 41.88 -13.92
CA ASP A 7 -72.70 42.85 -13.84
C ASP A 7 -71.66 42.68 -12.72
N TYR A 8 -70.63 43.50 -12.94
CA TYR A 8 -69.44 43.97 -12.19
C TYR A 8 -68.93 43.15 -11.01
N GLY A 9 -67.63 42.93 -10.82
CA GLY A 9 -66.45 43.67 -11.24
C GLY A 9 -65.43 43.54 -10.09
N GLU A 10 -64.14 43.56 -10.43
CA GLU A 10 -62.97 43.97 -9.61
C GLU A 10 -61.72 43.15 -10.02
N GLU A 11 -60.84 43.78 -10.80
CA GLU A 11 -59.40 43.58 -10.64
C GLU A 11 -58.92 44.52 -9.52
N PRO A 12 -57.94 44.12 -8.69
CA PRO A 12 -56.58 44.56 -9.03
C PRO A 12 -55.42 43.62 -8.63
N HIS A 13 -54.35 43.74 -9.43
CA HIS A 13 -52.93 43.76 -9.06
C HIS A 13 -52.19 42.52 -8.50
N LYS A 14 -51.28 42.04 -9.36
CA LYS A 14 -49.83 41.80 -9.15
C LYS A 14 -49.40 41.00 -7.90
N ALA A 15 -48.86 39.80 -8.14
CA ALA A 15 -47.54 39.41 -7.61
C ALA A 15 -46.95 38.18 -8.32
N SER A 16 -45.80 38.43 -8.96
CA SER A 16 -44.77 37.50 -9.42
C SER A 16 -44.67 36.15 -8.68
N ARG A 17 -44.73 35.04 -9.43
CA ARG A 17 -44.11 33.75 -9.07
C ARG A 17 -43.61 33.01 -10.31
N GLU A 18 -42.71 33.65 -11.06
CA GLU A 18 -41.65 32.91 -11.75
C GLU A 18 -40.55 32.65 -10.72
N GLY A 19 -40.28 31.37 -10.43
CA GLY A 19 -39.16 31.00 -9.56
C GLY A 19 -39.52 29.94 -8.53
N SER A 20 -39.76 28.70 -8.98
CA SER A 20 -39.59 27.48 -8.16
C SER A 20 -39.69 26.19 -9.00
N GLN A 21 -39.03 26.14 -10.16
CA GLN A 21 -38.85 24.89 -10.94
C GLN A 21 -37.38 24.46 -11.09
N LEU A 22 -36.46 25.02 -10.31
CA LEU A 22 -35.04 24.67 -10.36
C LEU A 22 -34.50 24.27 -8.98
N LEU A 23 -35.00 23.19 -8.39
CA LEU A 23 -34.29 22.51 -7.29
C LEU A 23 -34.79 21.09 -7.15
N GLY A 24 -33.99 20.12 -7.61
CA GLY A 24 -34.28 18.72 -7.32
C GLY A 24 -33.65 17.67 -8.22
N ARG A 25 -32.92 18.03 -9.28
CA ARG A 25 -32.10 17.04 -10.00
C ARG A 25 -30.72 16.99 -9.32
N ARG A 26 -30.60 16.16 -8.27
CA ARG A 26 -29.27 15.70 -7.81
C ARG A 26 -28.59 15.09 -9.02
N VAL A 27 -27.62 15.79 -9.58
CA VAL A 27 -26.65 15.22 -10.52
C VAL A 27 -26.00 14.07 -9.76
N LYS A 28 -26.38 12.84 -10.08
CA LYS A 28 -25.60 11.67 -9.66
C LYS A 28 -24.25 11.89 -10.31
N THR A 29 -23.25 12.25 -9.50
CA THR A 29 -21.86 12.11 -9.92
C THR A 29 -21.73 10.70 -10.47
N PRO A 30 -21.23 10.52 -11.71
CA PRO A 30 -20.97 9.19 -12.21
C PRO A 30 -20.10 8.50 -11.17
N ARG A 31 -20.58 7.39 -10.61
CA ARG A 31 -19.75 6.52 -9.77
C ARG A 31 -18.58 6.13 -10.66
N MET A 32 -17.47 6.84 -10.51
CA MET A 32 -16.21 6.45 -11.11
C MET A 32 -15.93 5.05 -10.59
N ARG A 33 -15.98 4.07 -11.50
CA ARG A 33 -15.44 2.76 -11.21
C ARG A 33 -13.95 2.99 -10.99
N ALA A 34 -13.47 2.79 -9.77
CA ALA A 34 -12.02 2.72 -9.54
C ALA A 34 -11.46 1.65 -10.51
N GLY A 35 -10.46 2.03 -11.29
CA GLY A 35 -9.93 1.25 -12.42
C GLY A 35 -10.34 1.73 -13.82
N ALA A 36 -11.31 2.63 -13.98
CA ALA A 36 -11.71 3.20 -15.28
C ALA A 36 -11.20 4.63 -15.54
N ASP A 37 -10.49 5.21 -14.58
CA ASP A 37 -9.90 6.54 -14.75
C ASP A 37 -8.68 6.42 -15.66
N LYS A 38 -8.66 7.10 -16.80
CA LYS A 38 -7.52 7.14 -17.74
C LYS A 38 -6.65 8.38 -17.54
N ARG A 39 -6.97 9.20 -16.53
CA ARG A 39 -6.26 10.44 -16.25
C ARG A 39 -4.92 10.13 -15.59
N ARG A 40 -3.92 10.96 -15.91
CA ARG A 40 -2.59 10.87 -15.29
C ARG A 40 -2.66 11.23 -13.80
N PHE A 41 -1.74 10.71 -13.00
CA PHE A 41 -1.65 11.00 -11.57
C PHE A 41 -1.61 12.51 -11.30
N SER A 42 -0.81 13.26 -12.06
CA SER A 42 -0.75 14.72 -12.06
C SER A 42 -2.11 15.41 -12.26
N GLN A 43 -2.95 14.85 -13.12
CA GLN A 43 -4.30 15.37 -13.42
C GLN A 43 -5.31 15.03 -12.33
N ILE A 44 -5.17 13.87 -11.69
CA ILE A 44 -6.03 13.41 -10.59
C ILE A 44 -5.77 14.26 -9.34
N PHE A 45 -4.50 14.47 -9.01
CA PHE A 45 -4.09 15.17 -7.79
C PHE A 45 -3.77 16.66 -7.99
N LYS A 46 -3.82 17.15 -9.22
CA LYS A 46 -3.50 18.55 -9.58
C LYS A 46 -2.09 18.97 -9.13
N VAL A 47 -1.12 18.10 -9.35
CA VAL A 47 0.29 18.34 -9.01
C VAL A 47 1.13 18.35 -10.27
N ASN A 48 2.03 19.33 -10.42
CA ASN A 48 3.00 19.37 -11.50
C ASN A 48 4.15 18.42 -11.17
N LEU A 49 4.22 17.29 -11.89
CA LEU A 49 5.25 16.28 -11.73
C LEU A 49 6.08 16.18 -13.02
N PRO A 50 7.40 15.89 -12.92
CA PRO A 50 8.19 15.52 -14.07
C PRO A 50 7.57 14.30 -14.79
N PRO A 51 7.61 14.25 -16.14
CA PRO A 51 6.86 13.26 -16.92
C PRO A 51 7.24 11.81 -16.57
N VAL A 52 8.54 11.55 -16.33
CA VAL A 52 9.03 10.21 -15.93
C VAL A 52 8.42 9.74 -14.61
N ILE A 53 8.24 10.66 -13.65
CA ILE A 53 7.66 10.35 -12.34
C ILE A 53 6.14 10.20 -12.46
N ASP A 54 5.50 11.07 -13.25
CA ASP A 54 4.07 11.06 -13.48
C ASP A 54 3.61 9.76 -14.17
N ASP A 55 4.34 9.31 -15.20
CA ASP A 55 4.01 8.08 -15.93
C ASP A 55 4.11 6.85 -15.01
N ARG A 56 5.17 6.75 -14.19
CA ARG A 56 5.34 5.67 -13.21
C ARG A 56 4.30 5.68 -12.10
N LEU A 57 3.98 6.85 -11.56
CA LEU A 57 2.93 6.98 -10.54
C LEU A 57 1.55 6.67 -11.11
N THR A 58 1.29 7.04 -12.37
CA THR A 58 0.06 6.73 -13.08
C THR A 58 -0.07 5.22 -13.28
N GLU A 59 1.00 4.55 -13.71
CA GLU A 59 1.06 3.09 -13.85
C GLU A 59 0.74 2.39 -12.52
N ILE A 60 1.44 2.76 -11.44
CA ILE A 60 1.21 2.19 -10.10
C ILE A 60 -0.21 2.49 -9.62
N TYR A 61 -0.71 3.71 -9.84
CA TYR A 61 -2.06 4.09 -9.45
C TYR A 61 -3.11 3.21 -10.15
N HIS A 62 -2.96 2.97 -11.45
CA HIS A 62 -3.87 2.08 -12.17
C HIS A 62 -3.78 0.64 -11.68
N GLN A 63 -2.59 0.12 -11.41
CA GLN A 63 -2.42 -1.23 -10.84
C GLN A 63 -3.08 -1.37 -9.46
N VAL A 64 -2.96 -0.35 -8.60
CA VAL A 64 -3.53 -0.36 -7.25
C VAL A 64 -5.05 -0.18 -7.27
N THR A 65 -5.57 0.60 -8.22
CA THR A 65 -7.00 0.89 -8.35
C THR A 65 -7.76 -0.05 -9.28
N ASP A 66 -7.08 -1.00 -9.92
CA ASP A 66 -7.75 -2.01 -10.74
C ASP A 66 -8.63 -2.92 -9.88
N LEU A 67 -9.91 -2.95 -10.23
CA LEU A 67 -10.94 -3.73 -9.57
C LEU A 67 -11.43 -4.90 -10.44
N SER A 68 -10.77 -5.15 -11.56
CA SER A 68 -11.11 -6.25 -12.45
C SER A 68 -10.98 -7.60 -11.73
N PRO A 69 -11.91 -8.54 -11.97
CA PRO A 69 -11.87 -9.85 -11.35
C PRO A 69 -10.57 -10.59 -11.73
N LEU A 70 -10.14 -11.52 -10.88
CA LEU A 70 -8.99 -12.36 -11.20
C LEU A 70 -9.34 -13.28 -12.39
N PRO A 71 -8.37 -13.55 -13.29
CA PRO A 71 -8.58 -14.54 -14.34
C PRO A 71 -8.77 -15.94 -13.73
N PRO A 72 -9.53 -16.83 -14.40
CA PRO A 72 -9.85 -18.16 -13.86
C PRO A 72 -8.63 -19.08 -13.68
N ASP A 73 -7.54 -18.79 -14.39
CA ASP A 73 -6.24 -19.48 -14.37
C ASP A 73 -5.17 -18.71 -13.59
N PHE A 74 -5.56 -17.80 -12.69
CA PHE A 74 -4.64 -17.00 -11.89
C PHE A 74 -3.62 -17.85 -11.10
N ASP A 75 -2.33 -17.54 -11.26
CA ASP A 75 -1.25 -18.28 -10.61
C ASP A 75 -1.06 -17.89 -9.13
N TYR A 76 -1.87 -18.52 -8.27
CA TYR A 76 -1.75 -18.41 -6.82
C TYR A 76 -0.40 -18.91 -6.27
N ARG A 77 0.29 -19.82 -6.98
CA ARG A 77 1.58 -20.36 -6.54
C ARG A 77 2.68 -19.33 -6.70
N HIS A 78 2.73 -18.62 -7.83
CA HIS A 78 3.67 -17.52 -8.04
C HIS A 78 3.44 -16.39 -7.03
N MET A 79 2.16 -16.11 -6.75
CA MET A 79 1.77 -15.14 -5.73
C MET A 79 2.23 -15.52 -4.31
N PHE A 80 1.96 -16.77 -3.89
CA PHE A 80 2.40 -17.27 -2.59
C PHE A 80 3.93 -17.24 -2.48
N THR A 81 4.63 -17.70 -3.51
CA THR A 81 6.10 -17.70 -3.59
C THR A 81 6.65 -16.27 -3.40
N SER A 82 6.03 -15.28 -4.02
CA SER A 82 6.42 -13.87 -3.87
C SER A 82 6.29 -13.37 -2.42
N TYR A 83 5.22 -13.76 -1.72
CA TYR A 83 5.04 -13.43 -0.30
C TYR A 83 6.00 -14.17 0.63
N VAL A 84 6.33 -15.43 0.33
CA VAL A 84 7.35 -16.19 1.07
C VAL A 84 8.71 -15.50 0.97
N TRP A 85 9.14 -15.11 -0.24
CA TRP A 85 10.40 -14.37 -0.40
C TRP A 85 10.40 -13.04 0.32
N ARG A 86 9.27 -12.33 0.31
CA ARG A 86 9.12 -11.09 1.06
C ARG A 86 9.23 -11.30 2.58
N ALA A 87 8.64 -12.37 3.10
CA ALA A 87 8.79 -12.74 4.50
C ALA A 87 10.26 -13.02 4.83
N ILE A 88 10.96 -13.78 3.98
CA ILE A 88 12.40 -14.06 4.13
C ILE A 88 13.22 -12.76 4.16
N PHE A 89 12.99 -11.83 3.23
CA PHE A 89 13.69 -10.54 3.20
C PHE A 89 13.41 -9.70 4.45
N LEU A 90 12.16 -9.67 4.92
CA LEU A 90 11.79 -8.91 6.12
C LEU A 90 12.34 -9.53 7.41
N THR A 91 12.40 -10.86 7.49
CA THR A 91 13.07 -11.58 8.57
C THR A 91 14.57 -11.27 8.56
N SER A 92 15.22 -11.32 7.39
CA SER A 92 16.63 -10.94 7.23
C SER A 92 16.90 -9.51 7.71
N PHE A 93 16.07 -8.56 7.27
CA PHE A 93 16.12 -7.17 7.74
C PHE A 93 15.96 -7.06 9.26
N THR A 94 15.02 -7.79 9.85
CA THR A 94 14.78 -7.75 11.30
C THR A 94 15.94 -8.36 12.10
N LEU A 95 16.53 -9.46 11.61
CA LEU A 95 17.76 -10.02 12.18
C LEU A 95 18.89 -9.00 12.10
N GLY A 96 19.02 -8.31 10.96
CA GLY A 96 19.92 -7.18 10.78
C GLY A 96 19.74 -6.11 11.84
N ILE A 97 18.49 -5.71 12.13
CA ILE A 97 18.20 -4.75 13.21
C ILE A 97 18.72 -5.27 14.56
N ARG A 98 18.45 -6.53 14.90
CA ARG A 98 18.91 -7.11 16.17
C ARG A 98 20.44 -7.10 16.28
N PHE A 99 21.14 -7.44 15.21
CA PHE A 99 22.60 -7.37 15.16
C PHE A 99 23.10 -5.92 15.26
N GLY A 100 22.49 -5.00 14.53
CA GLY A 100 22.84 -3.57 14.58
C GLY A 100 22.52 -2.90 15.91
N ASN A 101 21.73 -3.53 16.79
CA ASN A 101 21.49 -3.04 18.15
C ASN A 101 22.55 -3.50 19.16
N ILE A 102 23.48 -4.37 18.75
CA ILE A 102 24.62 -4.75 19.57
C ILE A 102 25.59 -3.56 19.60
N GLU A 103 25.87 -3.04 20.79
CA GLU A 103 26.68 -1.84 21.01
C GLU A 103 28.07 -1.91 20.36
N LEU A 104 28.68 -3.10 20.36
CA LEU A 104 29.95 -3.33 19.66
C LEU A 104 29.84 -3.07 18.14
N ILE A 105 28.75 -3.54 17.52
CA ILE A 105 28.54 -3.43 16.07
C ILE A 105 28.17 -1.99 15.72
N SER A 106 27.18 -1.41 16.39
CA SER A 106 26.77 -0.02 16.12
C SER A 106 27.90 0.96 16.43
N GLY A 107 28.61 0.78 17.54
CA GLY A 107 29.76 1.59 17.92
C GLY A 107 30.91 1.49 16.92
N SER A 108 31.15 0.31 16.34
CA SER A 108 32.16 0.15 15.28
C SER A 108 31.77 0.91 14.00
N PHE A 109 30.52 0.78 13.54
CA PHE A 109 30.06 1.49 12.34
C PHE A 109 30.02 3.01 12.55
N LEU A 110 29.47 3.46 13.67
CA LEU A 110 29.40 4.87 14.04
C LEU A 110 30.78 5.48 14.29
N GLY A 111 31.68 4.75 14.94
CA GLY A 111 33.02 5.22 15.25
C GLY A 111 33.92 5.31 14.01
N LEU A 112 33.77 4.37 13.07
CA LEU A 112 34.65 4.30 11.89
C LEU A 112 34.17 5.19 10.74
N PHE A 113 32.85 5.29 10.52
CA PHE A 113 32.27 6.06 9.42
C PHE A 113 31.59 7.36 9.86
N GLY A 114 31.21 7.49 11.14
CA GLY A 114 30.39 8.61 11.61
C GLY A 114 28.91 8.46 11.23
N SER A 115 28.03 9.08 12.01
CA SER A 115 26.57 9.00 11.81
C SER A 115 26.13 9.53 10.44
N PHE A 116 26.76 10.59 9.95
CA PHE A 116 26.40 11.18 8.66
C PHE A 116 26.65 10.25 7.47
N ILE A 117 27.80 9.56 7.44
CA ILE A 117 28.12 8.63 6.34
C ILE A 117 27.21 7.40 6.40
N VAL A 118 26.99 6.83 7.58
CA VAL A 118 26.09 5.68 7.76
C VAL A 118 24.66 6.04 7.34
N PHE A 119 24.20 7.27 7.62
CA PHE A 119 22.91 7.76 7.15
C PHE A 119 22.83 7.80 5.62
N ILE A 120 23.83 8.39 4.95
CA ILE A 120 23.88 8.43 3.49
C ILE A 120 23.90 7.02 2.91
N VAL A 121 24.68 6.11 3.49
CA VAL A 121 24.76 4.72 3.02
C VAL A 121 23.40 4.03 3.16
N ALA A 122 22.80 4.08 4.34
CA ALA A 122 21.57 3.36 4.65
C ALA A 122 20.35 3.85 3.87
N TYR A 123 20.21 5.17 3.71
CA TYR A 123 18.99 5.77 3.17
C TYR A 123 19.10 6.25 1.72
N ILE A 124 20.32 6.39 1.19
CA ILE A 124 20.54 6.87 -0.18
C ILE A 124 21.29 5.81 -1.00
N LEU A 125 22.52 5.47 -0.62
CA LEU A 125 23.38 4.63 -1.46
C LEU A 125 22.86 3.20 -1.59
N VAL A 126 22.38 2.60 -0.51
CA VAL A 126 21.86 1.22 -0.58
C VAL A 126 20.57 1.16 -1.41
N PRO A 127 19.55 2.02 -1.19
CA PRO A 127 18.37 2.04 -2.05
C PRO A 127 18.67 2.31 -3.52
N VAL A 128 19.49 3.32 -3.83
CA VAL A 128 19.89 3.65 -5.21
C VAL A 128 20.72 2.53 -5.83
N GLY A 129 21.64 1.96 -5.04
CA GLY A 129 22.46 0.82 -5.44
C GLY A 129 21.61 -0.41 -5.74
N LEU A 130 20.52 -0.63 -5.01
CA LEU A 130 19.58 -1.73 -5.27
C LEU A 130 18.89 -1.56 -6.62
N LEU A 131 18.42 -0.35 -6.93
CA LEU A 131 17.77 -0.04 -8.21
C LEU A 131 18.75 -0.22 -9.38
N TYR A 132 20.00 0.22 -9.21
CA TYR A 132 21.03 0.05 -10.23
C TYR A 132 21.44 -1.41 -10.41
N ALA A 133 21.60 -2.16 -9.31
CA ALA A 133 21.93 -3.57 -9.33
C ALA A 133 20.83 -4.38 -10.01
N ASP A 134 19.56 -4.03 -9.79
CA ASP A 134 18.42 -4.67 -10.43
C ASP A 134 18.45 -4.49 -11.96
N HIS A 135 18.54 -3.24 -12.42
CA HIS A 135 18.61 -2.94 -13.84
C HIS A 135 19.82 -3.62 -14.52
N LYS A 136 20.96 -3.69 -13.83
CA LYS A 136 22.16 -4.37 -14.33
C LYS A 136 22.03 -5.89 -14.32
N ALA A 137 21.31 -6.45 -13.35
CA ALA A 137 21.04 -7.88 -13.25
C ALA A 137 20.13 -8.36 -14.39
N GLU A 138 19.11 -7.56 -14.75
CA GLU A 138 18.25 -7.81 -15.92
C GLU A 138 19.06 -7.78 -17.22
N GLN A 139 19.95 -6.79 -17.38
CA GLN A 139 20.81 -6.69 -18.56
C GLN A 139 21.82 -7.83 -18.69
N LYS A 140 22.31 -8.36 -17.57
CA LYS A 140 23.32 -9.43 -17.54
C LYS A 140 22.73 -10.84 -17.50
N GLY A 141 21.41 -10.97 -17.39
CA GLY A 141 20.75 -12.28 -17.25
C GLY A 141 21.17 -13.03 -15.98
N ILE A 142 21.41 -12.31 -14.87
CA ILE A 142 21.80 -12.94 -13.60
C ILE A 142 20.70 -13.89 -13.15
N ASN A 143 21.11 -15.06 -12.64
CA ASN A 143 20.17 -16.08 -12.20
C ASN A 143 19.34 -15.58 -11.01
N LEU A 144 18.07 -15.99 -10.97
CA LEU A 144 17.08 -15.48 -10.03
C LEU A 144 17.45 -15.81 -8.57
N ASP A 145 18.13 -16.93 -8.35
CA ASP A 145 18.61 -17.34 -7.01
C ASP A 145 19.77 -16.47 -6.51
N GLU A 146 20.69 -16.06 -7.38
CA GLU A 146 21.78 -15.15 -7.01
C GLU A 146 21.25 -13.77 -6.62
N ARG A 147 20.22 -13.30 -7.34
CA ARG A 147 19.50 -12.07 -7.01
C ARG A 147 18.82 -12.17 -5.65
N ARG A 148 18.18 -13.30 -5.33
CA ARG A 148 17.56 -13.54 -4.01
C ARG A 148 18.57 -13.54 -2.87
N ILE A 149 19.71 -14.20 -3.04
CA ILE A 149 20.79 -14.23 -2.03
C ILE A 149 21.32 -12.81 -1.79
N THR A 150 21.55 -12.05 -2.85
CA THR A 150 21.97 -10.65 -2.76
C THR A 150 20.95 -9.81 -2.00
N LEU A 151 19.65 -9.96 -2.31
CA LEU A 151 18.57 -9.25 -1.62
C LEU A 151 18.47 -9.62 -0.14
N ILE A 152 18.72 -10.88 0.25
CA ILE A 152 18.79 -11.29 1.65
C ILE A 152 19.92 -10.54 2.36
N GLY A 153 21.12 -10.53 1.77
CA GLY A 153 22.29 -9.87 2.35
C GLY A 153 22.10 -8.35 2.48
N VAL A 154 21.59 -7.71 1.43
CA VAL A 154 21.31 -6.27 1.45
C VAL A 154 20.21 -5.93 2.46
N SER A 155 19.18 -6.77 2.58
CA SER A 155 18.13 -6.58 3.60
C SER A 155 18.70 -6.65 5.01
N ALA A 156 19.57 -7.62 5.31
CA ALA A 156 20.24 -7.70 6.60
C ALA A 156 21.13 -6.47 6.86
N LEU A 157 21.92 -6.04 5.88
CA LEU A 157 22.78 -4.87 5.99
C LEU A 157 21.98 -3.59 6.26
N LEU A 158 20.87 -3.38 5.54
CA LEU A 158 19.94 -2.28 5.79
C LEU A 158 19.40 -2.31 7.22
N GLY A 159 19.08 -3.50 7.74
CA GLY A 159 18.67 -3.66 9.13
C GLY A 159 19.74 -3.22 10.12
N VAL A 160 21.00 -3.65 9.90
CA VAL A 160 22.14 -3.29 10.75
C VAL A 160 22.36 -1.79 10.75
N LEU A 161 22.48 -1.18 9.56
CA LEU A 161 22.74 0.25 9.43
C LEU A 161 21.57 1.09 9.96
N GLY A 162 20.34 0.66 9.66
CA GLY A 162 19.12 1.31 10.16
C GLY A 162 19.03 1.28 11.69
N SER A 163 19.41 0.18 12.33
CA SER A 163 19.46 0.10 13.79
C SER A 163 20.58 0.96 14.37
N ALA A 164 21.77 0.95 13.77
CA ALA A 164 22.89 1.77 14.22
C ALA A 164 22.56 3.28 14.17
N MET A 165 21.81 3.74 13.17
CA MET A 165 21.35 5.14 13.08
C MET A 165 20.26 5.50 14.06
N ASN A 166 19.36 4.56 14.33
CA ASN A 166 18.18 4.82 15.13
C ASN A 166 18.31 4.31 16.56
N GLN A 167 19.52 3.97 17.03
CA GLN A 167 19.73 3.32 18.32
C GLN A 167 19.11 4.10 19.51
N HIS A 168 19.00 5.43 19.40
CA HIS A 168 18.32 6.30 20.38
C HIS A 168 16.78 6.30 20.28
N TYR A 169 16.22 5.92 19.14
CA TYR A 169 14.77 5.80 18.87
C TYR A 169 14.27 4.34 18.87
N VAL A 170 15.18 3.36 18.86
CA VAL A 170 14.87 1.94 18.99
C VAL A 170 14.45 1.69 20.44
N ILE A 171 13.14 1.81 20.66
CA ILE A 171 12.49 1.35 21.89
C ILE A 171 12.88 -0.13 22.08
N PRO A 172 13.33 -0.55 23.29
CA PRO A 172 13.87 -1.87 23.54
C PRO A 172 13.03 -2.98 22.89
N ALA A 173 13.70 -3.76 22.04
CA ALA A 173 13.11 -4.77 21.17
C ALA A 173 12.41 -5.91 21.94
N ASP A 174 12.64 -6.00 23.26
CA ASP A 174 12.16 -7.08 24.13
C ASP A 174 10.65 -7.09 24.34
N LYS A 175 9.93 -6.03 23.94
CA LYS A 175 8.46 -5.92 24.14
C LYS A 175 7.66 -5.69 22.85
N ARG A 176 8.21 -5.95 21.67
CA ARG A 176 7.46 -5.79 20.41
C ARG A 176 7.18 -7.13 19.77
N ALA A 177 5.89 -7.47 19.66
CA ALA A 177 5.45 -8.52 18.76
C ALA A 177 5.93 -8.14 17.35
N PRO A 178 6.76 -8.96 16.72
CA PRO A 178 7.54 -8.46 15.61
C PRO A 178 6.72 -8.53 14.31
N ALA A 179 6.48 -7.37 13.70
CA ALA A 179 5.64 -7.21 12.51
C ALA A 179 6.10 -7.97 11.24
N TYR A 180 7.17 -8.78 11.33
CA TYR A 180 7.70 -9.58 10.21
C TYR A 180 6.78 -10.71 9.76
N PHE A 181 5.85 -11.16 10.61
CA PHE A 181 4.97 -12.27 10.25
C PHE A 181 3.86 -11.83 9.30
N LEU A 182 3.56 -10.53 9.19
CA LEU A 182 2.40 -10.04 8.46
C LEU A 182 2.45 -10.40 6.96
N PRO A 183 3.57 -10.18 6.21
CA PRO A 183 3.66 -10.62 4.82
C PRO A 183 3.50 -12.13 4.65
N GLY A 184 4.04 -12.94 5.56
CA GLY A 184 3.86 -14.39 5.56
C GLY A 184 2.40 -14.81 5.79
N LEU A 185 1.74 -14.19 6.77
CA LEU A 185 0.31 -14.40 7.04
C LEU A 185 -0.57 -13.99 5.85
N ILE A 186 -0.24 -12.88 5.19
CA ILE A 186 -0.97 -12.43 4.01
C ILE A 186 -0.81 -13.44 2.87
N GLY A 187 0.41 -13.91 2.60
CA GLY A 187 0.64 -14.94 1.59
C GLY A 187 -0.19 -16.21 1.86
N LEU A 188 -0.25 -16.63 3.12
CA LEU A 188 -1.04 -17.79 3.53
C LEU A 188 -2.55 -17.54 3.39
N HIS A 189 -3.06 -16.39 3.81
CA HIS A 189 -4.48 -16.04 3.69
C HIS A 189 -4.92 -15.83 2.24
N VAL A 190 -4.06 -15.28 1.39
CA VAL A 190 -4.28 -15.18 -0.05
C VAL A 190 -4.46 -16.55 -0.67
N GLN A 191 -3.74 -17.57 -0.22
CA GLN A 191 -3.82 -18.92 -0.78
C GLN A 191 -5.00 -19.72 -0.21
N VAL A 192 -5.30 -19.57 1.08
CA VAL A 192 -6.37 -20.34 1.75
C VAL A 192 -7.75 -19.71 1.56
N VAL A 193 -7.84 -18.39 1.74
CA VAL A 193 -9.10 -17.66 1.75
C VAL A 193 -9.35 -16.95 0.42
N GLY A 194 -8.29 -16.42 -0.20
CA GLY A 194 -8.37 -15.66 -1.44
C GLY A 194 -9.13 -16.33 -2.60
N PRO A 195 -8.95 -17.63 -2.90
CA PRO A 195 -9.63 -18.26 -4.05
C PRO A 195 -11.17 -18.20 -3.95
N HIS A 196 -11.73 -18.19 -2.73
CA HIS A 196 -13.17 -18.09 -2.51
C HIS A 196 -13.76 -16.73 -2.95
N PHE A 197 -12.91 -15.70 -3.07
CA PHE A 197 -13.29 -14.34 -3.43
C PHE A 197 -12.69 -13.86 -4.76
N ALA A 198 -12.12 -14.76 -5.56
CA ALA A 198 -11.43 -14.42 -6.82
C ALA A 198 -12.28 -13.61 -7.81
N LYS A 199 -13.62 -13.81 -7.76
CA LYS A 199 -14.60 -13.11 -8.59
C LYS A 199 -14.77 -11.63 -8.25
N ASP A 200 -14.33 -11.19 -7.07
CA ASP A 200 -14.47 -9.82 -6.58
C ASP A 200 -13.14 -9.36 -5.97
N ARG A 201 -12.41 -8.55 -6.74
CA ARG A 201 -11.05 -8.09 -6.41
C ARG A 201 -10.98 -7.34 -5.08
N ILE A 202 -12.03 -6.57 -4.75
CA ILE A 202 -12.10 -5.84 -3.48
C ILE A 202 -12.21 -6.83 -2.33
N LYS A 203 -13.11 -7.82 -2.44
CA LYS A 203 -13.29 -8.83 -1.39
C LYS A 203 -12.05 -9.70 -1.24
N PHE A 204 -11.42 -10.08 -2.35
CA PHE A 204 -10.15 -10.80 -2.34
C PHE A 204 -9.09 -10.08 -1.50
N VAL A 205 -8.85 -8.79 -1.78
CA VAL A 205 -7.87 -7.98 -1.05
C VAL A 205 -8.30 -7.78 0.40
N ALA A 206 -9.53 -7.34 0.63
CA ALA A 206 -10.04 -7.00 1.95
C ALA A 206 -10.05 -8.20 2.90
N VAL A 207 -10.49 -9.37 2.43
CA VAL A 207 -10.53 -10.59 3.25
C VAL A 207 -9.12 -11.11 3.51
N SER A 208 -8.24 -11.13 2.50
CA SER A 208 -6.87 -11.64 2.67
C SER A 208 -6.05 -10.77 3.62
N VAL A 209 -6.07 -9.44 3.44
CA VAL A 209 -5.34 -8.51 4.30
C VAL A 209 -6.04 -8.36 5.66
N GLY A 210 -7.36 -8.29 5.69
CA GLY A 210 -8.15 -8.14 6.91
C GLY A 210 -8.02 -9.33 7.86
N SER A 211 -8.06 -10.55 7.34
CA SER A 211 -7.83 -11.76 8.15
C SER A 211 -6.40 -11.80 8.71
N ALA A 212 -5.39 -11.51 7.89
CA ALA A 212 -4.01 -11.40 8.36
C ALA A 212 -3.82 -10.32 9.43
N TYR A 213 -4.49 -9.18 9.29
CA TYR A 213 -4.47 -8.10 10.27
C TYR A 213 -5.10 -8.52 11.60
N ILE A 214 -6.26 -9.19 11.57
CA ILE A 214 -6.92 -9.72 12.78
C ILE A 214 -6.01 -10.72 13.48
N VAL A 215 -5.44 -11.68 12.75
CA VAL A 215 -4.48 -12.65 13.32
C VAL A 215 -3.28 -11.92 13.93
N GLY A 216 -2.76 -10.88 13.27
CA GLY A 216 -1.68 -10.06 13.81
C GLY A 216 -2.03 -9.35 15.11
N ILE A 217 -3.25 -8.82 15.24
CA ILE A 217 -3.75 -8.25 16.50
C ILE A 217 -3.81 -9.32 17.59
N VAL A 218 -4.40 -10.49 17.28
CA VAL A 218 -4.53 -11.59 18.26
C VAL A 218 -3.16 -12.04 18.74
N LEU A 219 -2.20 -12.27 17.85
CA LEU A 219 -0.84 -12.64 18.22
C LEU A 219 -0.15 -11.58 19.07
N THR A 220 -0.31 -10.30 18.72
CA THR A 220 0.25 -9.18 19.48
C THR A 220 -0.38 -9.06 20.87
N SER A 221 -1.69 -9.33 20.97
CA SER A 221 -2.44 -9.34 22.23
C SER A 221 -2.02 -10.51 23.11
N MET A 222 -1.89 -11.71 22.56
CA MET A 222 -1.40 -12.91 23.28
C MET A 222 0.04 -12.72 23.78
N ALA A 223 0.87 -11.98 23.04
CA ALA A 223 2.22 -11.62 23.46
C ALA A 223 2.26 -10.52 24.55
N GLY A 224 1.10 -10.02 25.01
CA GLY A 224 1.00 -8.97 26.04
C GLY A 224 1.46 -7.59 25.60
N ASN A 225 1.62 -7.35 24.29
CA ASN A 225 2.29 -6.17 23.73
C ASN A 225 1.36 -5.27 22.90
N LEU A 226 0.04 -5.36 23.12
CA LEU A 226 -0.93 -4.56 22.40
C LEU A 226 -0.95 -3.11 22.92
N THR A 227 -0.11 -2.27 22.31
CA THR A 227 -0.06 -0.83 22.56
C THR A 227 -0.63 -0.05 21.38
N PHE A 228 -1.01 1.21 21.60
CA PHE A 228 -1.46 2.09 20.53
C PHE A 228 -0.44 2.19 19.38
N GLY A 229 0.86 2.26 19.70
CA GLY A 229 1.93 2.27 18.70
C GLY A 229 1.98 1.00 17.84
N GLN A 230 1.71 -0.17 18.43
CA GLN A 230 1.63 -1.43 17.68
C GLN A 230 0.39 -1.48 16.78
N LEU A 231 -0.75 -0.98 17.25
CA LEU A 231 -1.96 -0.87 16.43
C LEU A 231 -1.74 0.05 15.22
N CYS A 232 -1.13 1.21 15.41
CA CYS A 232 -0.75 2.10 14.31
C CYS A 232 0.23 1.42 13.35
N GLY A 233 1.26 0.75 13.87
CA GLY A 233 2.22 0.01 13.06
C GLY A 233 1.58 -1.11 12.23
N LEU A 234 0.71 -1.92 12.83
CA LEU A 234 -0.05 -2.95 12.14
C LEU A 234 -0.99 -2.36 11.08
N THR A 235 -1.63 -1.22 11.37
CA THR A 235 -2.54 -0.55 10.42
C THR A 235 -1.79 -0.05 9.20
N VAL A 236 -0.66 0.64 9.39
CA VAL A 236 0.20 1.10 8.29
C VAL A 236 0.71 -0.10 7.50
N SER A 237 1.13 -1.18 8.17
CA SER A 237 1.57 -2.41 7.53
C SER A 237 0.46 -3.06 6.70
N ALA A 238 -0.79 -3.07 7.19
CA ALA A 238 -1.95 -3.58 6.46
C ALA A 238 -2.29 -2.74 5.21
N ILE A 239 -2.18 -1.41 5.29
CA ILE A 239 -2.35 -0.52 4.13
C ILE A 239 -1.27 -0.81 3.08
N CYS A 240 -0.01 -0.84 3.50
CA CYS A 240 1.10 -1.19 2.63
C CYS A 240 0.91 -2.59 2.03
N ALA A 241 0.42 -3.55 2.80
CA ALA A 241 0.14 -4.90 2.34
C ALA A 241 -0.94 -4.92 1.25
N ALA A 242 -2.04 -4.18 1.42
CA ALA A 242 -3.10 -4.09 0.41
C ALA A 242 -2.60 -3.49 -0.90
N ILE A 243 -1.79 -2.42 -0.83
CA ILE A 243 -1.16 -1.81 -2.01
C ILE A 243 -0.25 -2.82 -2.72
N ASN A 244 0.63 -3.48 -1.97
CA ASN A 244 1.54 -4.46 -2.55
C ASN A 244 0.83 -5.68 -3.11
N LEU A 245 -0.27 -6.10 -2.48
CA LEU A 245 -1.11 -7.19 -2.95
C LEU A 245 -1.64 -6.86 -4.35
N GLN A 246 -2.13 -5.63 -4.53
CA GLN A 246 -2.63 -5.18 -5.83
C GLN A 246 -1.54 -5.12 -6.91
N ILE A 247 -0.35 -4.63 -6.56
CA ILE A 247 0.80 -4.57 -7.48
C ILE A 247 1.23 -5.98 -7.92
N ILE A 248 1.36 -6.92 -6.98
CA ILE A 248 1.76 -8.30 -7.29
C ILE A 248 0.73 -8.95 -8.21
N VAL A 249 -0.56 -8.76 -7.93
CA VAL A 249 -1.59 -9.35 -8.77
C VAL A 249 -1.57 -8.73 -10.17
N ALA A 250 -1.39 -7.42 -10.30
CA ALA A 250 -1.24 -6.78 -11.60
C ALA A 250 -0.02 -7.30 -12.37
N ALA A 251 1.09 -7.55 -11.67
CA ALA A 251 2.30 -8.12 -12.26
C ALA A 251 2.19 -9.61 -12.65
N ILE A 252 1.20 -10.35 -12.13
CA ILE A 252 0.93 -11.74 -12.52
C ILE A 252 -0.03 -11.80 -13.71
N ILE A 253 -0.93 -10.82 -13.84
CA ILE A 253 -1.92 -10.76 -14.92
C ILE A 253 -1.29 -10.25 -16.22
N ASN A 254 -0.32 -9.34 -16.13
CA ASN A 254 0.43 -8.78 -17.27
C ASN A 254 1.63 -9.64 -17.63
#